data_AF-A0A0B1YJL4-F1
#
_entry.id   AF-A0A0B1YJL4-F1
#
_cell.length_a   1.000
_cell.length_b   1.000
_cell.length_c   1.000
_cell.angle_alpha   90.00
_cell.angle_beta   90.00
_cell.angle_gamma   90.00
#
_symmetry.space_group_name_H-M   'P 1'
#
loop_
_entity.id
_entity.type
_entity.pdbx_description
1 polymer ?
#
loop_
_entity_poly.entity_id
_entity_poly.type
_entity_poly.pdbx_seq_one_letter_code
_entity_poly.pdbx_strand_id
1 'polypeptide(L)'
;MLRIAAAACAVAVVSLAHASSHVGQCVFPKTKTGPGGRLVLAHPIQVYETPSAAAAKRPLTLLSAFTITADAPGGYVRLATVPNYDLPNPQSAAGKLVGWAKLSAFDFQDLRNCN
;
A
#
# COMPACT_ATOMS: atom_id res chain seq x y z
N MET A 1 48.28 10.74 -45.91
CA MET A 1 47.93 11.49 -44.68
C MET A 1 46.46 11.21 -44.38
N LEU A 2 46.18 10.45 -43.32
CA LEU A 2 44.86 9.96 -42.95
C LEU A 2 44.37 10.75 -41.72
N ARG A 3 43.18 11.37 -41.78
CA ARG A 3 42.51 11.94 -40.61
C ARG A 3 41.08 11.42 -40.55
N ILE A 4 40.88 10.41 -39.73
CA ILE A 4 39.57 9.90 -39.32
C ILE A 4 39.05 10.85 -38.25
N ALA A 5 37.97 11.58 -38.53
CA ALA A 5 37.26 12.35 -37.52
C ALA A 5 36.23 11.43 -36.86
N ALA A 6 36.48 11.09 -35.60
CA ALA A 6 35.54 10.38 -34.75
C ALA A 6 34.44 11.36 -34.28
N ALA A 7 33.18 11.05 -34.54
CA ALA A 7 32.04 11.72 -33.92
C ALA A 7 31.38 10.76 -32.93
N ALA A 8 31.44 11.14 -31.66
CA ALA A 8 31.01 10.36 -30.50
C ALA A 8 29.51 10.06 -30.53
N CYS A 9 29.13 8.79 -30.33
CA CYS A 9 27.75 8.41 -30.02
C CYS A 9 27.39 8.89 -28.61
N ALA A 10 26.48 9.87 -28.52
CA ALA A 10 25.81 10.19 -27.27
C ALA A 10 24.78 9.09 -26.97
N VAL A 11 25.15 8.12 -26.13
CA VAL A 11 24.19 7.15 -25.59
C VAL A 11 23.43 7.83 -24.46
N ALA A 12 22.24 8.35 -24.77
CA ALA A 12 21.30 8.79 -23.74
C ALA A 12 20.82 7.56 -22.98
N VAL A 13 21.36 7.35 -21.77
CA VAL A 13 20.89 6.32 -20.85
C VAL A 13 19.55 6.79 -20.29
N VAL A 14 18.45 6.42 -20.94
CA VAL A 14 17.11 6.62 -20.38
C VAL A 14 16.94 5.60 -19.26
N SER A 15 17.21 6.00 -18.02
CA SER A 15 16.89 5.20 -16.85
C SER A 15 15.38 5.06 -16.74
N LEU A 16 14.81 4.00 -17.33
CA LEU A 16 13.46 3.54 -17.04
C LEU A 16 13.44 2.89 -15.65
N ALA A 17 13.65 3.68 -14.61
CA ALA A 17 13.38 3.27 -13.24
C ALA A 17 11.86 3.26 -13.04
N HIS A 18 11.19 2.21 -13.51
CA HIS A 18 9.83 1.91 -13.07
C HIS A 18 9.92 1.50 -11.60
N ALA A 19 9.75 2.45 -10.69
CA ALA A 19 9.46 2.11 -9.31
C ALA A 19 8.19 1.27 -9.31
N SER A 20 8.28 0.00 -8.89
CA SER A 20 7.12 -0.85 -8.68
C SER A 20 6.25 -0.15 -7.63
N SER A 21 5.14 0.42 -8.10
CA SER A 21 4.16 1.11 -7.27
C SER A 21 3.18 0.09 -6.74
N HIS A 22 2.83 0.20 -5.45
CA HIS A 22 1.79 -0.65 -4.86
C HIS A 22 0.40 -0.02 -5.04
N VAL A 23 0.31 1.18 -5.63
CA VAL A 23 -0.96 1.87 -5.85
C VAL A 23 -1.91 1.01 -6.68
N GLY A 24 -3.14 0.87 -6.19
CA GLY A 24 -4.18 0.03 -6.78
C GLY A 24 -4.16 -1.41 -6.28
N GLN A 25 -3.11 -1.86 -5.59
CA GLN A 25 -3.10 -3.17 -4.96
C GLN A 25 -4.00 -3.20 -3.72
N CYS A 26 -4.50 -4.38 -3.41
CA CYS A 26 -5.33 -4.62 -2.24
C CYS A 26 -4.52 -5.33 -1.16
N VAL A 27 -4.76 -4.96 0.09
CA VAL A 27 -4.06 -5.52 1.25
C VAL A 27 -5.02 -5.80 2.38
N PHE A 28 -4.70 -6.82 3.18
CA PHE A 28 -5.42 -7.18 4.39
C PHE A 28 -4.45 -7.18 5.58
N PRO A 29 -4.86 -6.69 6.77
CA PRO A 29 -4.02 -6.75 7.96
C PRO A 29 -3.53 -8.17 8.25
N LYS A 30 -2.25 -8.34 8.57
CA LYS A 30 -1.74 -9.64 9.04
C LYS A 30 -2.50 -10.06 10.28
N THR A 31 -3.10 -11.25 10.24
CA THR A 31 -3.87 -11.81 11.35
C THR A 31 -3.27 -13.10 11.87
N LYS A 32 -3.72 -13.51 13.06
CA LYS A 32 -3.48 -14.81 13.67
C LYS A 32 -4.75 -15.31 14.33
N THR A 33 -4.80 -16.60 14.63
CA THR A 33 -5.89 -17.18 15.42
C THR A 33 -5.77 -16.71 16.87
N GLY A 34 -6.79 -16.03 17.34
CA GLY A 34 -6.97 -15.61 18.73
C GLY A 34 -7.88 -16.56 19.52
N PRO A 35 -8.25 -16.16 20.76
CA PRO A 35 -9.15 -16.94 21.59
C PRO A 35 -10.46 -17.26 20.88
N GLY A 36 -10.92 -18.51 20.99
CA GLY A 36 -12.17 -18.98 20.39
C GLY A 36 -12.14 -19.12 18.86
N GLY A 37 -10.95 -19.20 18.24
CA GLY A 37 -10.81 -19.39 16.80
C GLY A 37 -10.99 -18.11 15.95
N ARG A 38 -11.28 -16.98 16.59
CA ARG A 38 -11.43 -15.67 15.94
C ARG A 38 -10.10 -15.18 15.37
N LEU A 39 -10.12 -14.57 14.18
CA LEU A 39 -8.99 -13.81 13.66
C LEU A 39 -8.78 -12.52 14.47
N VAL A 40 -7.53 -12.30 14.89
CA VAL A 40 -7.08 -11.06 15.55
C VAL A 40 -5.82 -10.54 14.85
N LEU A 41 -5.50 -9.26 14.99
CA LEU A 41 -4.26 -8.71 14.45
C LEU A 41 -3.05 -9.48 14.98
N ALA A 42 -2.12 -9.83 14.10
CA ALA A 42 -0.88 -10.50 14.48
C ALA A 42 -0.04 -9.59 15.40
N HIS A 43 -0.01 -8.30 15.08
CA HIS A 43 0.62 -7.22 15.85
C HIS A 43 -0.22 -5.94 15.76
N PRO A 44 -0.13 -5.02 16.75
CA PRO A 44 -0.79 -3.72 16.65
C PRO A 44 -0.34 -2.94 15.41
N ILE A 45 -1.29 -2.45 14.63
CA ILE A 45 -1.02 -1.63 13.45
C ILE A 45 -1.35 -0.18 13.79
N GLN A 46 -0.45 0.75 13.43
CA GLN A 46 -0.64 2.18 13.63
C GLN A 46 -1.00 2.84 12.29
N VAL A 47 -2.01 3.71 12.33
CA VAL A 47 -2.43 4.57 11.23
C VAL A 47 -1.98 5.98 11.56
N TYR A 48 -1.13 6.53 10.70
CA TYR A 48 -0.50 7.84 10.83
C TYR A 48 -1.21 8.86 9.93
N GLU A 49 -1.25 10.12 10.36
CA GLU A 49 -1.80 11.21 9.55
C GLU A 49 -0.90 11.56 8.36
N THR A 50 0.42 11.42 8.52
CA THR A 50 1.44 11.61 7.47
C THR A 50 2.43 10.43 7.48
N PRO A 51 3.20 10.17 6.41
CA PRO A 51 4.09 9.00 6.32
C PRO A 51 5.38 9.18 7.13
N SER A 52 5.25 9.36 8.44
CA SER A 52 6.35 9.60 9.36
C SER A 52 6.10 8.92 10.70
N ALA A 53 7.17 8.36 11.29
CA ALA A 53 7.08 7.71 12.60
C ALA A 53 6.78 8.70 13.74
N ALA A 54 7.09 9.99 13.53
CA ALA A 54 6.84 11.09 14.46
C ALA A 54 5.44 11.71 14.30
N ALA A 55 4.68 11.31 13.28
CA ALA A 55 3.35 11.86 13.04
C ALA A 55 2.35 11.42 14.13
N ALA A 56 1.31 12.23 14.30
CA ALA A 56 0.12 11.83 15.05
C ALA A 56 -0.41 10.51 14.48
N LYS A 57 -0.79 9.60 15.38
CA LYS A 57 -1.18 8.23 15.03
C LYS A 57 -2.25 7.69 15.94
N ARG A 58 -3.04 6.77 15.38
CA ARG A 58 -4.06 6.01 16.09
C ARG A 58 -3.96 4.52 15.74
N PRO A 59 -4.38 3.62 16.63
CA PRO A 59 -4.41 2.20 16.30
C PRO A 59 -5.42 1.93 15.17
N LEU A 60 -5.08 0.98 14.29
CA LEU A 60 -6.05 0.41 13.37
C LEU A 60 -6.96 -0.54 14.15
N THR A 61 -8.25 -0.27 14.13
CA THR A 61 -9.26 -1.07 14.85
C THR A 61 -10.09 -1.95 13.91
N LEU A 62 -9.93 -1.79 12.60
CA LEU A 62 -10.71 -2.47 11.57
C LEU A 62 -9.92 -3.64 10.99
N LEU A 63 -10.52 -4.83 11.02
CA LEU A 63 -10.07 -6.01 10.28
C LEU A 63 -10.84 -6.10 8.96
N SER A 64 -10.41 -5.30 7.99
CA SER A 64 -11.01 -5.24 6.64
C SER A 64 -9.91 -5.19 5.58
N ALA A 65 -10.27 -5.44 4.32
CA ALA A 65 -9.38 -5.13 3.21
C ALA A 65 -9.26 -3.61 3.00
N PHE A 66 -8.15 -3.20 2.39
CA PHE A 66 -7.87 -1.82 2.02
C PHE A 66 -7.21 -1.76 0.64
N THR A 67 -7.43 -0.68 -0.09
CA THR A 67 -6.68 -0.37 -1.30
C THR A 67 -5.56 0.62 -1.00
N ILE A 68 -4.41 0.45 -1.65
CA ILE A 68 -3.28 1.37 -1.56
C ILE A 68 -3.49 2.50 -2.58
N THR A 69 -3.44 3.74 -2.09
CA THR A 69 -3.67 4.96 -2.90
C THR A 69 -2.42 5.81 -3.09
N ALA A 70 -1.36 5.55 -2.33
CA ALA A 70 -0.06 6.21 -2.47
C ALA A 70 1.04 5.42 -1.76
N ASP A 71 2.26 5.50 -2.28
CA ASP A 71 3.49 5.04 -1.64
C ASP A 71 4.27 6.23 -1.07
N ALA A 72 5.04 5.99 -0.01
CA ALA A 72 5.97 6.96 0.56
C ALA A 72 7.25 6.29 1.09
N PRO A 73 8.37 7.03 1.18
CA PRO A 73 9.64 6.51 1.68
C PRO A 73 9.50 5.86 3.06
N GLY A 74 10.38 4.89 3.35
CA GLY A 74 10.32 4.14 4.60
C GLY A 74 9.19 3.09 4.65
N GLY A 75 8.62 2.70 3.50
CA GLY A 75 7.62 1.62 3.40
C GLY A 75 6.25 2.00 3.95
N TYR A 76 5.91 3.29 3.90
CA TYR A 76 4.57 3.75 4.23
C TYR A 76 3.68 3.71 2.99
N VAL A 77 2.44 3.27 3.17
CA VAL A 77 1.40 3.27 2.15
C VAL A 77 0.16 3.98 2.68
N ARG A 78 -0.54 4.72 1.82
CA ARG A 78 -1.80 5.37 2.18
C ARG A 78 -2.98 4.46 1.84
N LEU A 79 -3.77 4.13 2.85
CA LEU A 79 -4.89 3.20 2.73
C LEU A 79 -6.21 3.94 2.53
N ALA A 80 -7.08 3.36 1.71
CA ALA A 80 -8.49 3.70 1.63
C ALA A 80 -9.35 2.44 1.79
N THR A 81 -10.56 2.63 2.29
CA THR A 81 -11.56 1.55 2.38
C THR A 81 -11.98 1.06 1.00
N VAL A 82 -12.40 -0.20 0.93
CA VAL A 82 -12.89 -0.87 -0.27
C VAL A 82 -14.40 -1.13 -0.14
N PRO A 83 -15.09 -1.55 -1.21
CA PRO A 83 -16.50 -1.93 -1.12
C PRO A 83 -16.69 -3.13 -0.18
N ASN A 84 -17.62 -3.05 0.76
CA ASN A 84 -17.88 -4.13 1.71
C ASN A 84 -19.16 -4.88 1.34
N TYR A 85 -19.04 -6.09 0.79
CA TYR A 85 -20.19 -6.88 0.33
C TYR A 85 -21.04 -7.50 1.44
N ASP A 86 -20.63 -7.38 2.71
CA ASP A 86 -21.47 -7.75 3.85
C ASP A 86 -22.53 -6.67 4.17
N LEU A 87 -22.44 -5.48 3.57
CA LEU A 87 -23.39 -4.39 3.75
C LEU A 87 -24.48 -4.37 2.67
N PRO A 88 -25.71 -3.90 2.99
CA PRO A 88 -26.78 -3.73 1.99
C PRO A 88 -26.40 -2.80 0.82
N ASN A 89 -25.53 -1.82 1.06
CA ASN A 89 -24.91 -0.99 0.02
C ASN A 89 -23.38 -1.09 0.16
N PRO A 90 -22.72 -1.96 -0.62
CA PRO A 90 -21.29 -2.20 -0.51
C PRO A 90 -20.43 -0.96 -0.75
N GLN A 91 -20.90 -0.04 -1.59
CA GLN A 91 -20.14 1.15 -1.99
C GLN A 91 -20.24 2.29 -0.96
N SER A 92 -21.18 2.22 -0.02
CA SER A 92 -21.46 3.30 0.94
C SER A 92 -20.26 3.72 1.81
N ALA A 93 -19.30 2.82 2.00
CA ALA A 93 -18.10 3.06 2.77
C ALA A 93 -16.81 3.07 1.94
N ALA A 94 -16.85 2.78 0.63
CA ALA A 94 -15.66 2.64 -0.21
C ALA A 94 -14.96 3.99 -0.46
N GLY A 95 -13.64 3.95 -0.70
CA GLY A 95 -12.82 5.09 -1.07
C GLY A 95 -12.53 6.10 0.06
N LYS A 96 -12.99 5.84 1.29
CA LYS A 96 -12.71 6.71 2.44
C LYS A 96 -11.25 6.54 2.84
N LEU A 97 -10.53 7.66 2.92
CA LEU A 97 -9.14 7.65 3.37
C LEU A 97 -9.05 7.22 4.83
N VAL A 98 -8.22 6.22 5.08
CA VAL A 98 -7.93 5.71 6.42
C VAL A 98 -6.71 6.43 6.98
N GLY A 99 -5.64 6.55 6.20
CA GLY A 99 -4.38 7.20 6.59
C GLY A 99 -3.17 6.40 6.12
N TRP A 100 -2.00 6.70 6.67
CA TRP A 100 -0.74 6.05 6.32
C TRP A 100 -0.44 4.89 7.26
N ALA A 101 0.07 3.77 6.75
CA ALA A 101 0.50 2.65 7.57
C ALA A 101 1.74 1.98 6.97
N LYS A 102 2.45 1.16 7.76
CA LYS A 102 3.58 0.37 7.28
C LYS A 102 3.07 -0.80 6.46
N LEU A 103 3.48 -0.90 5.19
CA LEU A 103 3.07 -1.98 4.28
C LEU A 103 3.43 -3.37 4.83
N SER A 104 4.54 -3.49 5.56
CA SER A 104 5.00 -4.75 6.16
C SER A 104 4.00 -5.37 7.15
N ALA A 105 3.03 -4.60 7.65
CA ALA A 105 1.98 -5.06 8.55
C ALA A 105 0.80 -5.74 7.82
N PHE A 106 0.82 -5.77 6.48
CA PHE A 106 -0.27 -6.29 5.67
C PHE A 106 0.21 -7.41 4.74
N ASP A 107 -0.74 -8.24 4.31
CA ASP A 107 -0.58 -9.21 3.24
C ASP A 107 -1.31 -8.72 1.99
N PHE A 108 -0.70 -8.92 0.82
CA PHE A 108 -1.37 -8.63 -0.44
C PHE A 108 -2.52 -9.60 -0.66
N GLN A 109 -3.61 -9.05 -1.19
CA GLN A 109 -4.78 -9.80 -1.60
C GLN A 109 -4.85 -9.78 -3.14
N ASP A 110 -5.33 -10.88 -3.71
CA ASP A 110 -5.80 -10.84 -5.09
C ASP A 110 -6.93 -9.80 -5.20
N LEU A 111 -6.99 -9.07 -6.32
CA LEU A 111 -8.00 -8.01 -6.51
C LEU A 111 -9.44 -8.52 -6.35
N ARG A 112 -9.70 -9.81 -6.65
CA ARG A 112 -11.01 -10.44 -6.45
C ARG A 112 -11.45 -10.57 -4.98
N ASN A 113 -10.49 -10.52 -4.05
CA ASN A 113 -10.71 -10.59 -2.60
C ASN A 113 -10.70 -9.20 -1.95
N CYS A 114 -10.77 -8.13 -2.74
CA CYS A 114 -10.70 -6.77 -2.24
C CYS A 114 -12.07 -6.26 -1.80
N ASN A 115 -12.56 -6.77 -0.67
CA ASN A 115 -13.87 -6.43 -0.10
C ASN A 115 -13.95 -6.44 1.43
#